data_AF-A0A9P8G2A3-F1
#
_entry.id   AF-A0A9P8G2A3-F1
#
_cell.length_a   1.000
_cell.length_b   1.000
_cell.length_c   1.000
_cell.angle_alpha   90.00
_cell.angle_beta   90.00
_cell.angle_gamma   90.00
#
_symmetry.space_group_name_H-M   'P 1'
#
loop_
_entity.id
_entity.type
_entity.pdbx_description
1 polymer ?
#
loop_
_entity_poly.entity_id
_entity_poly.type
_entity_poly.pdbx_seq_one_letter_code
_entity_poly.pdbx_strand_id
1 'polypeptide(L)'
;MHYSRGILTFLTLLLASQVQAQIDGTNLTLAFSALESRIWGNNSPSFSMWGRPKPPYQTCFNLADVFGNTSSFWDYTIEHAENYNPQANFTTLSYKQLNGTGLAIGKDAARLVKVWPLEDCRESESLPWYGFSCQDNGTSYDIPDGIKSFSILDRAVSGNEDQGHCWTWAIDGRSAASINFKGCFAAMTVAVLSAIFLAL
;
A
#
# COMPACT_ATOMS: atom_id res chain seq x y z
N MET A 1 19.73 48.67 -12.50
CA MET A 1 18.88 48.17 -11.39
C MET A 1 17.78 47.28 -11.98
N HIS A 2 18.07 46.00 -12.24
CA HIS A 2 17.09 45.04 -12.76
C HIS A 2 17.27 43.71 -12.04
N TYR A 3 16.87 43.67 -10.76
CA TYR A 3 16.91 42.47 -9.92
C TYR A 3 15.68 42.45 -9.02
N SER A 4 14.47 42.46 -9.61
CA SER A 4 13.24 42.37 -8.80
C SER A 4 12.04 41.79 -9.57
N ARG A 5 12.28 41.01 -10.63
CA ARG A 5 11.18 40.36 -11.39
C ARG A 5 11.26 38.84 -11.47
N GLY A 6 12.36 38.23 -11.03
CA GLY A 6 12.54 36.78 -11.07
C GLY A 6 12.11 36.02 -9.81
N ILE A 7 11.90 36.72 -8.69
CA ILE A 7 11.63 36.07 -7.39
C ILE A 7 10.13 35.75 -7.21
N LEU A 8 9.24 36.51 -7.86
CA LEU A 8 7.78 36.29 -7.70
C LEU A 8 7.25 35.07 -8.46
N THR A 9 7.91 34.64 -9.53
CA THR A 9 7.49 33.48 -10.34
C THR A 9 7.95 32.14 -9.78
N PHE A 10 8.96 32.12 -8.88
CA PHE A 10 9.38 30.89 -8.21
C PHE A 10 8.50 30.54 -7.01
N LEU A 11 7.89 31.53 -6.34
CA LEU A 11 7.03 31.27 -5.18
C LEU A 11 5.66 30.69 -5.57
N THR A 12 5.14 30.98 -6.76
CA THR A 12 3.85 30.44 -7.23
C THR A 12 3.93 28.99 -7.70
N LEU A 13 5.10 28.48 -8.07
CA LEU A 13 5.29 27.06 -8.42
C LEU A 13 5.48 26.15 -7.21
N LEU A 14 5.92 26.66 -6.06
CA LEU A 14 6.12 25.85 -4.85
C LEU A 14 4.81 25.50 -4.12
N LEU A 15 3.73 26.27 -4.34
CA LEU A 15 2.41 25.99 -3.75
C LEU A 15 1.57 24.96 -4.53
N ALA A 16 1.98 24.55 -5.73
CA ALA A 16 1.26 23.51 -6.49
C ALA A 16 1.63 22.08 -6.07
N SER A 17 2.56 21.91 -5.11
CA SER A 17 2.88 20.61 -4.51
C SER A 17 2.07 20.32 -3.24
N GLN A 18 0.95 21.02 -3.04
CA GLN A 18 -0.02 20.60 -2.05
C GLN A 18 -0.69 19.31 -2.53
N VAL A 19 -0.14 18.20 -2.03
CA VAL A 19 -0.75 16.89 -1.83
C VAL A 19 -2.21 16.88 -2.26
N GLN A 20 -2.48 16.40 -3.48
CA GLN A 20 -3.82 16.08 -3.92
C GLN A 20 -4.30 14.83 -3.17
N ALA A 21 -4.69 15.02 -1.91
CA ALA A 21 -5.37 14.01 -1.12
C ALA A 21 -6.88 14.25 -1.13
N GLN A 22 -7.55 14.13 -2.27
CA GLN A 22 -9.02 14.16 -2.37
C GLN A 22 -9.43 13.83 -3.83
N ILE A 23 -10.42 13.02 -4.22
CA ILE A 23 -11.68 12.47 -3.67
C ILE A 23 -11.99 11.16 -4.45
N ASP A 24 -12.67 10.20 -3.82
CA ASP A 24 -13.36 9.03 -4.39
C ASP A 24 -12.55 7.90 -5.09
N GLY A 25 -12.86 6.66 -4.70
CA GLY A 25 -12.53 5.46 -5.48
C GLY A 25 -11.20 4.77 -5.18
N THR A 26 -10.70 4.81 -3.94
CA THR A 26 -9.52 4.01 -3.55
C THR A 26 -9.96 2.66 -3.02
N ASN A 27 -10.07 1.65 -3.88
CA ASN A 27 -10.34 0.28 -3.42
C ASN A 27 -9.04 -0.32 -2.87
N LEU A 28 -9.06 -0.71 -1.59
CA LEU A 28 -8.07 -1.61 -1.02
C LEU A 28 -8.66 -3.01 -1.05
N THR A 29 -7.98 -3.94 -1.72
CA THR A 29 -8.29 -5.36 -1.68
C THR A 29 -7.10 -6.13 -1.12
N LEU A 30 -7.35 -6.94 -0.10
CA LEU A 30 -6.42 -7.88 0.49
C LEU A 30 -6.97 -9.28 0.28
N ALA A 31 -6.19 -10.21 -0.27
CA ALA A 31 -6.57 -11.62 -0.32
C ALA A 31 -5.53 -12.51 0.36
N PHE A 32 -5.99 -13.45 1.15
CA PHE A 32 -5.14 -14.26 2.02
C PHE A 32 -5.14 -15.71 1.54
N SER A 33 -3.96 -16.24 1.21
CA SER A 33 -3.82 -17.64 0.76
C SER A 33 -3.02 -18.44 1.77
N ALA A 34 -3.41 -19.70 1.98
CA ALA A 34 -2.74 -20.60 2.90
C ALA A 34 -1.92 -21.65 2.14
N LEU A 35 -0.77 -22.01 2.70
CA LEU A 35 0.22 -22.91 2.09
C LEU A 35 -0.35 -24.32 1.87
N GLU A 36 -1.24 -24.74 2.76
CA GLU A 36 -1.82 -26.07 2.81
C GLU A 36 -3.13 -26.20 2.04
N SER A 37 -3.69 -25.08 1.56
CA SER A 37 -4.97 -25.08 0.88
C SER A 37 -4.77 -24.95 -0.63
N ARG A 38 -5.61 -25.65 -1.39
CA ARG A 38 -5.72 -25.49 -2.86
C ARG A 38 -6.37 -24.14 -3.23
N ILE A 39 -6.22 -23.13 -2.38
CA ILE A 39 -6.81 -21.81 -2.48
C ILE A 39 -5.71 -20.91 -3.05
N TRP A 40 -5.71 -20.79 -4.37
CA TRP A 40 -4.76 -19.97 -5.12
C TRP A 40 -5.56 -19.01 -6.01
N GLY A 41 -5.13 -17.75 -6.05
CA GLY A 41 -5.73 -16.73 -6.90
C GLY A 41 -7.13 -16.35 -6.44
N ASN A 42 -8.12 -16.47 -7.34
CA ASN A 42 -9.43 -15.84 -7.17
C ASN A 42 -10.31 -16.45 -6.06
N ASN A 43 -9.96 -17.61 -5.50
CA ASN A 43 -10.75 -18.27 -4.46
C ASN A 43 -10.28 -17.92 -3.03
N SER A 44 -9.24 -17.09 -2.89
CA SER A 44 -8.71 -16.70 -1.59
C SER A 44 -9.70 -15.81 -0.84
N PRO A 45 -9.95 -16.06 0.46
CA PRO A 45 -10.70 -15.14 1.30
C PRO A 45 -10.17 -13.72 1.12
N SER A 46 -11.04 -12.82 0.72
CA SER A 46 -10.65 -11.47 0.35
C SER A 46 -11.46 -10.44 1.12
N PHE A 47 -10.78 -9.37 1.51
CA PHE A 47 -11.32 -8.21 2.17
C PHE A 47 -11.17 -7.02 1.22
N SER A 48 -12.27 -6.30 0.96
CA SER A 48 -12.25 -5.09 0.14
C SER A 48 -12.91 -3.92 0.85
N MET A 49 -12.22 -2.78 0.87
CA MET A 49 -12.71 -1.56 1.51
C MET A 49 -12.59 -0.37 0.58
N TRP A 50 -13.73 0.28 0.34
CA TRP A 50 -13.87 1.44 -0.55
C TRP A 50 -13.68 2.76 0.19
N GLY A 51 -14.25 2.88 1.39
CA GLY A 51 -14.11 4.05 2.26
C GLY A 51 -12.76 4.10 2.97
N ARG A 52 -12.29 5.28 3.35
CA ARG A 52 -11.14 5.38 4.26
C ARG A 52 -11.59 4.95 5.66
N PRO A 53 -10.75 4.27 6.46
CA PRO A 53 -11.07 4.07 7.88
C PRO A 53 -11.35 5.45 8.47
N LYS A 54 -12.55 5.65 9.06
CA LYS A 54 -12.86 6.95 9.65
C LYS A 54 -11.88 7.19 10.81
N PRO A 55 -11.28 8.40 10.91
CA PRO A 55 -10.37 8.75 12.00
C PRO A 55 -10.96 8.42 13.38
N PRO A 56 -10.13 8.13 14.40
CA PRO A 56 -8.70 8.49 14.51
C PRO A 56 -7.67 7.35 14.49
N TYR A 57 -8.07 6.07 14.35
CA TYR A 57 -7.17 4.98 14.74
C TYR A 57 -6.74 4.08 13.57
N GLN A 58 -5.48 3.63 13.63
CA GLN A 58 -5.09 2.35 13.06
C GLN A 58 -6.15 1.33 13.47
N THR A 59 -6.86 0.79 12.50
CA THR A 59 -7.91 -0.19 12.77
C THR A 59 -7.32 -1.57 12.56
N CYS A 60 -7.38 -2.41 13.59
CA CYS A 60 -6.94 -3.79 13.52
C CYS A 60 -8.11 -4.72 13.19
N PHE A 61 -7.82 -5.75 12.41
CA PHE A 61 -8.75 -6.79 12.01
C PHE A 61 -8.09 -8.15 12.17
N ASN A 62 -8.71 -9.04 12.95
CA ASN A 62 -8.33 -10.45 12.96
C ASN A 62 -8.97 -11.16 11.76
N LEU A 63 -8.25 -12.07 11.11
CA LEU A 63 -8.81 -12.86 10.01
C LEU A 63 -10.02 -13.67 10.47
N ALA A 64 -9.97 -14.21 11.70
CA ALA A 64 -11.05 -14.96 12.31
C ALA A 64 -12.34 -14.14 12.48
N ASP A 65 -12.22 -12.86 12.84
CA ASP A 65 -13.39 -12.00 13.00
C ASP A 65 -13.97 -11.60 11.64
N VAL A 66 -13.11 -11.20 10.71
CA VAL A 66 -13.51 -10.76 9.36
C VAL A 66 -14.18 -11.87 8.57
N PHE A 67 -13.60 -13.07 8.55
CA PHE A 67 -14.06 -14.18 7.72
C PHE A 67 -14.89 -15.22 8.49
N GLY A 68 -14.87 -15.21 9.81
CA GLY A 68 -15.65 -16.12 10.67
C GLY A 68 -17.11 -15.71 10.89
N ASN A 69 -17.67 -14.83 10.04
CA ASN A 69 -19.07 -14.41 10.07
C ASN A 69 -19.45 -13.60 11.32
N THR A 70 -18.62 -12.61 11.69
CA THR A 70 -18.99 -11.62 12.72
C THR A 70 -19.55 -10.35 12.09
N SER A 71 -20.58 -9.77 12.69
CA SER A 71 -21.08 -8.46 12.27
C SER A 71 -20.04 -7.39 12.55
N SER A 72 -19.59 -6.69 11.52
CA SER A 72 -18.68 -5.55 11.69
C SER A 72 -19.41 -4.23 11.57
N PHE A 73 -18.97 -3.24 12.34
CA PHE A 73 -19.41 -1.86 12.23
C PHE A 73 -18.68 -1.08 11.12
N TRP A 74 -17.66 -1.69 10.52
CA TRP A 74 -16.87 -1.13 9.43
C TRP A 74 -17.51 -1.41 8.08
N ASP A 75 -17.42 -0.43 7.17
CA ASP A 75 -17.92 -0.54 5.80
C ASP A 75 -16.88 -1.21 4.90
N TYR A 76 -16.88 -2.55 4.91
CA TYR A 76 -16.09 -3.39 4.02
C TYR A 76 -16.94 -4.52 3.43
N THR A 77 -16.42 -5.12 2.37
CA THR A 77 -16.98 -6.29 1.71
C THR A 77 -16.00 -7.45 1.81
N ILE A 78 -16.53 -8.67 1.91
CA ILE A 78 -15.74 -9.89 1.89
C ILE A 78 -16.16 -10.77 0.72
N GLU A 79 -15.21 -11.42 0.10
CA GLU A 79 -15.46 -12.48 -0.88
C GLU A 79 -14.76 -13.75 -0.43
N HIS A 80 -15.32 -14.90 -0.82
CA HIS A 80 -14.72 -16.21 -0.54
C HIS A 80 -14.47 -16.51 0.94
N ALA A 81 -15.28 -15.95 1.83
CA ALA A 81 -15.19 -16.20 3.26
C ALA A 81 -15.43 -17.69 3.60
N GLU A 82 -16.20 -18.42 2.77
CA GLU A 82 -16.40 -19.87 2.88
C GLU A 82 -15.11 -20.68 2.74
N ASN A 83 -14.07 -20.10 2.13
CA ASN A 83 -12.76 -20.72 1.98
C ASN A 83 -11.82 -20.41 3.15
N TYR A 84 -12.26 -19.62 4.12
CA TYR A 84 -11.50 -19.36 5.34
C TYR A 84 -11.51 -20.60 6.24
N ASN A 85 -10.33 -21.10 6.54
CA ASN A 85 -10.13 -22.17 7.52
C ASN A 85 -9.31 -21.61 8.71
N PRO A 86 -9.88 -21.51 9.92
CA PRO A 86 -9.18 -20.96 11.08
C PRO A 86 -7.97 -21.81 11.52
N GLN A 87 -7.88 -23.07 11.08
CA GLN A 87 -6.75 -23.94 11.35
C GLN A 87 -5.64 -23.82 10.30
N ALA A 88 -5.88 -23.12 9.18
CA ALA A 88 -4.90 -22.99 8.12
C ALA A 88 -3.81 -21.95 8.45
N ASN A 89 -2.62 -22.16 7.88
CA ASN A 89 -1.54 -21.19 7.96
C ASN A 89 -1.51 -20.29 6.71
N PHE A 90 -2.13 -19.11 6.84
CA PHE A 90 -2.13 -18.08 5.80
C PHE A 90 -0.75 -17.43 5.71
N THR A 91 -0.07 -17.57 4.58
CA THR A 91 1.33 -17.17 4.40
C THR A 91 1.55 -16.34 3.14
N THR A 92 0.50 -16.11 2.34
CA THR A 92 0.59 -15.24 1.17
C THR A 92 -0.48 -14.17 1.23
N LEU A 93 -0.07 -12.93 1.00
CA LEU A 93 -0.95 -11.77 0.86
C LEU A 93 -0.95 -11.30 -0.60
N SER A 94 -2.11 -11.28 -1.25
CA SER A 94 -2.31 -10.46 -2.44
C SER A 94 -2.75 -9.06 -2.03
N TYR A 95 -1.99 -8.04 -2.43
CA TYR A 95 -2.24 -6.65 -2.05
C TYR A 95 -2.53 -5.80 -3.28
N LYS A 96 -3.71 -5.18 -3.30
CA LYS A 96 -4.12 -4.24 -4.34
C LYS A 96 -4.65 -2.97 -3.71
N GLN A 97 -4.03 -1.84 -4.04
CA GLN A 97 -4.53 -0.53 -3.65
C GLN A 97 -4.16 0.48 -4.72
N LEU A 98 -5.17 1.12 -5.31
CA LEU A 98 -5.01 2.18 -6.31
C LEU A 98 -5.62 3.47 -5.79
N ASN A 99 -5.04 4.60 -6.17
CA ASN A 99 -5.63 5.91 -5.88
C ASN A 99 -6.65 6.29 -6.97
N GLY A 100 -7.64 7.11 -6.60
CA GLY A 100 -8.67 7.59 -7.54
C GLY A 100 -8.12 8.43 -8.69
N THR A 101 -6.90 8.95 -8.55
CA THR A 101 -6.18 9.71 -9.58
C THR A 101 -5.60 8.84 -10.70
N GLY A 102 -5.71 7.51 -10.61
CA GLY A 102 -5.24 6.57 -11.62
C GLY A 102 -4.07 5.69 -11.16
N LEU A 103 -3.69 4.75 -12.01
CA LEU A 103 -2.66 3.75 -11.70
C LEU A 103 -1.28 4.39 -11.62
N ALA A 104 -0.69 4.38 -10.41
CA ALA A 104 0.67 4.87 -10.17
C ALA A 104 1.44 3.92 -9.26
N ILE A 105 1.74 2.72 -9.77
CA ILE A 105 2.41 1.65 -9.01
C ILE A 105 3.73 2.14 -8.41
N GLY A 106 3.97 1.80 -7.13
CA GLY A 106 5.16 2.22 -6.41
C GLY A 106 5.17 3.68 -5.98
N LYS A 107 4.06 4.42 -6.17
CA LYS A 107 3.80 5.72 -5.53
C LYS A 107 2.93 5.55 -4.30
N ASP A 108 2.86 6.58 -3.47
CA ASP A 108 2.04 6.60 -2.26
C ASP A 108 0.60 6.16 -2.52
N ALA A 109 0.13 5.20 -1.72
CA ALA A 109 -1.28 4.81 -1.64
C ALA A 109 -2.01 5.61 -0.55
N ALA A 110 -3.33 5.67 -0.66
CA ALA A 110 -4.16 6.39 0.31
C ALA A 110 -4.12 5.79 1.74
N ARG A 111 -3.80 4.51 1.89
CA ARG A 111 -3.77 3.81 3.17
C ARG A 111 -2.47 3.04 3.37
N LEU A 112 -2.05 2.95 4.61
CA LEU A 112 -1.00 2.05 5.07
C LEU A 112 -1.65 0.76 5.55
N VAL A 113 -1.08 -0.38 5.16
CA VAL A 113 -1.49 -1.71 5.58
C VAL A 113 -0.32 -2.38 6.28
N LYS A 114 -0.55 -2.97 7.46
CA LYS A 114 0.41 -3.85 8.12
C LYS A 114 -0.24 -5.21 8.32
N VAL A 115 0.47 -6.29 8.04
CA VAL A 115 0.03 -7.65 8.36
C VAL A 115 0.87 -8.23 9.48
N TRP A 116 0.22 -8.97 10.36
CA TRP A 116 0.77 -9.41 11.63
C TRP A 116 0.63 -10.94 11.78
N PRO A 117 1.66 -11.60 12.31
CA PRO A 117 1.64 -13.04 12.58
C PRO A 117 0.84 -13.40 13.84
N LEU A 118 0.49 -12.40 14.67
CA LEU A 118 -0.35 -12.55 15.84
C LEU A 118 -1.72 -11.89 15.64
N GLU A 119 -2.69 -12.30 16.46
CA GLU A 119 -3.98 -11.62 16.56
C GLU A 119 -3.83 -10.23 17.21
N ASP A 120 -4.85 -9.40 17.02
CA ASP A 120 -4.99 -8.04 17.55
C ASP A 120 -3.88 -7.07 17.13
N CYS A 121 -3.20 -7.35 16.01
CA CYS A 121 -2.09 -6.57 15.48
C CYS A 121 -0.99 -6.38 16.53
N ARG A 122 -0.77 -7.43 17.32
CA ARG A 122 0.15 -7.42 18.45
C ARG A 122 1.59 -7.55 18.00
N GLU A 123 2.44 -6.69 18.54
CA GLU A 123 3.88 -6.77 18.34
C GLU A 123 4.48 -7.98 19.06
N SER A 124 5.55 -8.51 18.48
CA SER A 124 6.39 -9.55 19.06
C SER A 124 7.85 -9.24 18.76
N GLU A 125 8.75 -9.48 19.71
CA GLU A 125 10.19 -9.32 19.48
C GLU A 125 10.75 -10.36 18.49
N SER A 126 10.06 -11.48 18.32
CA SER A 126 10.52 -12.61 17.49
C SER A 126 9.80 -12.77 16.16
N LEU A 127 8.67 -12.08 15.97
CA LEU A 127 7.83 -12.23 14.78
C LEU A 127 7.54 -10.83 14.20
N PRO A 128 8.14 -10.46 13.06
CA PRO A 128 7.99 -9.12 12.50
C PRO A 128 6.62 -8.93 11.86
N TRP A 129 6.20 -7.67 11.75
CA TRP A 129 5.09 -7.30 10.89
C TRP A 129 5.57 -6.88 9.51
N TYR A 130 4.70 -7.01 8.51
CA TYR A 130 5.00 -6.64 7.13
C TYR A 130 4.11 -5.49 6.65
N GLY A 131 4.72 -4.41 6.17
CA GLY A 131 4.06 -3.15 5.83
C GLY A 131 3.97 -2.84 4.33
N PHE A 132 2.87 -2.20 3.94
CA PHE A 132 2.58 -1.78 2.58
C PHE A 132 1.98 -0.38 2.60
N SER A 133 2.57 0.55 1.86
CA SER A 133 2.02 1.90 1.70
C SER A 133 2.14 2.46 0.28
N CYS A 134 2.69 1.67 -0.66
CA CYS A 134 2.67 1.99 -2.08
C CYS A 134 1.39 1.50 -2.76
N GLN A 135 1.04 2.11 -3.89
CA GLN A 135 0.03 1.60 -4.80
C GLN A 135 0.54 0.33 -5.48
N ASP A 136 -0.35 -0.65 -5.58
CA ASP A 136 -0.10 -1.96 -6.15
C ASP A 136 -1.37 -2.46 -6.86
N ASN A 137 -1.20 -3.35 -7.85
CA ASN A 137 -2.29 -3.89 -8.65
C ASN A 137 -2.53 -5.39 -8.41
N GLY A 138 -2.25 -5.89 -7.21
CA GLY A 138 -2.52 -7.29 -6.83
C GLY A 138 -1.30 -8.19 -6.80
N THR A 139 -0.12 -7.64 -6.51
CA THR A 139 1.10 -8.43 -6.31
C THR A 139 0.93 -9.31 -5.08
N SER A 140 1.39 -10.56 -5.19
CA SER A 140 1.43 -11.52 -4.07
C SER A 140 2.76 -11.46 -3.34
N TYR A 141 2.70 -11.49 -2.02
CA TYR A 141 3.84 -11.38 -1.12
C TYR A 141 3.82 -12.55 -0.14
N ASP A 142 4.97 -13.19 0.03
CA ASP A 142 5.14 -14.25 1.02
C ASP A 142 5.43 -13.66 2.40
N ILE A 143 4.74 -14.19 3.40
CA ILE A 143 4.77 -13.81 4.82
C ILE A 143 5.15 -15.07 5.61
N PRO A 144 6.45 -15.33 5.83
CA PRO A 144 6.96 -16.59 6.37
C PRO A 144 6.34 -17.00 7.71
N ASP A 145 6.09 -16.03 8.59
CA ASP A 145 5.59 -16.25 9.95
C ASP A 145 4.06 -16.36 10.03
N GLY A 146 3.40 -16.32 8.87
CA GLY A 146 1.95 -16.37 8.75
C GLY A 146 1.25 -15.04 9.02
N ILE A 147 -0.06 -15.05 8.79
CA ILE A 147 -0.94 -13.89 8.92
C ILE A 147 -2.12 -14.29 9.80
N LYS A 148 -2.31 -13.57 10.90
CA LYS A 148 -3.45 -13.73 11.81
C LYS A 148 -4.29 -12.46 11.92
N SER A 149 -3.67 -11.31 11.76
CA SER A 149 -4.38 -10.03 11.73
C SER A 149 -3.72 -9.05 10.76
N PHE A 150 -4.45 -7.99 10.43
CA PHE A 150 -3.95 -6.88 9.64
C PHE A 150 -4.50 -5.58 10.18
N SER A 151 -3.74 -4.50 10.01
CA SER A 151 -4.21 -3.16 10.31
C SER A 151 -4.23 -2.27 9.09
N ILE A 152 -5.18 -1.33 9.10
CA ILE A 152 -5.32 -0.32 8.08
C ILE A 152 -5.31 1.05 8.76
N LEU A 153 -4.49 1.95 8.22
CA LEU A 153 -4.34 3.33 8.68
C LEU A 153 -4.48 4.28 7.49
N ASP A 154 -5.19 5.39 7.68
CA ASP A 154 -5.24 6.45 6.66
C ASP A 154 -3.91 7.21 6.65
N ARG A 155 -3.29 7.34 5.48
CA ARG A 155 -2.02 8.07 5.30
C ARG A 155 -2.14 9.54 5.74
N ALA A 156 -3.30 10.16 5.56
CA ALA A 156 -3.52 11.56 5.93
C ALA A 156 -3.35 11.80 7.44
N VAL A 157 -3.48 10.76 8.28
CA VAL A 157 -3.35 10.83 9.73
C VAL A 157 -2.17 10.01 10.26
N SER A 158 -1.40 9.33 9.41
CA SER A 158 -0.29 8.46 9.83
C SER A 158 0.92 9.20 10.38
N GLY A 159 0.84 10.52 10.52
CA GLY A 159 1.71 11.30 11.40
C GLY A 159 3.20 11.13 11.13
N ASN A 160 3.57 10.81 9.88
CA ASN A 160 4.93 10.54 9.41
C ASN A 160 5.46 9.10 9.54
N GLU A 161 4.61 8.07 9.61
CA GLU A 161 5.10 6.69 9.63
C GLU A 161 6.04 6.37 8.45
N ASP A 162 5.82 6.92 7.26
CA ASP A 162 6.63 6.68 6.06
C ASP A 162 7.15 7.95 5.35
N GLN A 163 7.78 8.86 6.13
CA GLN A 163 8.29 10.16 5.64
C GLN A 163 9.07 10.05 4.33
N GLY A 164 8.45 10.57 3.26
CA GLY A 164 9.11 10.83 1.98
C GLY A 164 9.09 9.68 0.99
N HIS A 165 8.73 8.46 1.39
CA HIS A 165 8.68 7.31 0.48
C HIS A 165 7.67 6.26 0.95
N CYS A 166 6.93 5.68 0.02
CA CYS A 166 6.08 4.53 0.31
C CYS A 166 6.90 3.23 0.44
N TRP A 167 6.35 2.28 1.21
CA TRP A 167 6.88 0.96 1.46
C TRP A 167 6.22 -0.10 0.58
N THR A 168 7.05 -0.99 0.05
CA THR A 168 6.61 -2.29 -0.46
C THR A 168 7.21 -3.35 0.44
N TRP A 169 6.37 -4.16 1.10
CA TRP A 169 6.79 -5.31 1.89
C TRP A 169 7.88 -4.97 2.94
N ALA A 170 7.58 -3.99 3.80
CA ALA A 170 8.47 -3.53 4.88
C ALA A 170 8.48 -4.47 6.06
N ILE A 171 9.66 -4.94 6.48
CA ILE A 171 9.80 -5.74 7.70
C ILE A 171 10.05 -4.79 8.87
N ASP A 172 9.14 -4.72 9.85
CA ASP A 172 9.22 -3.79 11.00
C ASP A 172 9.48 -2.32 10.59
N GLY A 173 8.89 -1.90 9.48
CA GLY A 173 9.08 -0.55 8.91
C GLY A 173 10.45 -0.34 8.25
N ARG A 174 11.32 -1.35 8.25
CA ARG A 174 12.64 -1.35 7.61
C ARG A 174 12.53 -1.91 6.19
N SER A 175 11.87 -1.19 5.28
CA SER A 175 11.99 -1.47 3.84
C SER A 175 12.88 -0.47 3.13
N ALA A 176 13.44 -0.89 2.00
CA ALA A 176 13.83 0.05 0.98
C ALA A 176 12.57 0.80 0.52
N ALA A 177 12.58 2.13 0.62
CA ALA A 177 11.69 2.99 -0.15
C ALA A 177 11.50 2.39 -1.55
N SER A 178 10.28 2.38 -2.09
CA SER A 178 10.05 1.97 -3.47
C SER A 178 10.95 2.78 -4.41
N ILE A 179 12.10 2.21 -4.78
CA ILE A 179 12.99 2.72 -5.83
C ILE A 179 12.49 2.29 -7.20
N ASN A 180 11.24 1.83 -7.33
CA ASN A 180 10.60 1.53 -8.61
C ASN A 180 10.29 2.81 -9.41
N PHE A 181 11.27 3.71 -9.50
CA PHE A 181 11.43 4.65 -10.59
C PHE A 181 11.86 3.87 -11.86
N LYS A 182 11.01 2.96 -12.35
CA LYS A 182 11.14 2.35 -13.68
C LYS A 182 10.68 3.31 -14.81
N GLY A 183 10.43 4.58 -14.49
CA GLY A 183 10.09 5.61 -15.46
C GLY A 183 11.31 6.44 -15.87
N CYS A 184 11.64 6.43 -17.15
CA CYS A 184 12.39 7.49 -17.87
C CYS A 184 13.93 7.53 -17.87
N PHE A 185 14.70 6.53 -17.45
CA PHE A 185 16.13 6.52 -17.80
C PHE A 185 16.41 6.13 -19.26
N ALA A 186 15.51 5.38 -19.91
CA ALA A 186 15.64 5.03 -21.33
C ALA A 186 15.41 6.22 -22.28
N ALA A 187 14.71 7.27 -21.84
CA ALA A 187 14.49 8.46 -22.66
C ALA A 187 15.69 9.43 -22.63
N MET A 188 16.46 9.45 -21.53
CA MET A 188 17.62 10.34 -21.40
C MET A 188 18.85 9.84 -22.16
N THR A 189 19.02 8.52 -22.35
CA THR A 189 20.14 7.98 -23.13
C THR A 189 20.01 8.22 -24.63
N VAL A 190 18.78 8.20 -25.18
CA VAL A 190 18.53 8.51 -26.59
C VAL A 190 18.74 10.01 -26.89
N ALA A 191 18.35 10.90 -25.98
CA ALA A 191 18.52 12.34 -26.19
C ALA A 191 20.00 12.78 -26.20
N VAL A 192 20.84 12.18 -25.34
CA VAL A 192 22.27 12.50 -25.28
C VAL A 192 23.03 11.94 -26.50
N LEU A 193 22.69 10.74 -26.98
CA LEU A 193 23.30 10.18 -28.19
C LEU A 193 22.90 10.94 -29.47
N SER A 194 21.67 11.45 -29.54
CA SER A 194 21.20 12.25 -30.68
C SER A 194 21.88 13.62 -30.77
N ALA A 195 22.24 14.22 -29.64
CA ALA A 195 22.95 15.51 -29.61
C ALA A 195 24.43 15.37 -30.01
N ILE A 196 25.06 14.23 -29.71
CA ILE A 196 26.47 13.98 -30.08
C ILE A 196 26.61 13.69 -31.58
N PHE A 197 25.62 13.02 -32.20
CA PHE A 197 25.61 12.79 -33.65
C PHE A 197 25.29 14.04 -34.49
N LEU A 198 24.71 15.08 -33.90
CA LEU A 198 24.45 16.37 -34.58
C LEU A 198 25.58 17.39 -34.40
N ALA A 199 26.59 17.08 -33.56
CA ALA A 199 27.72 17.94 -33.26
C ALA A 199 29.07 17.42 -33.82
N LEU A 200 29.03 16.35 -34.62
CA LEU A 200 30.16 15.78 -35.37
C LEU A 200 29.96 15.94 -36.88
#